data_AF-A0A7S1DSK8-F1
#
_entry.id   AF-A0A7S1DSK8-F1
#
_cell.length_a   1.000
_cell.length_b   1.000
_cell.length_c   1.000
_cell.angle_alpha   90.00
_cell.angle_beta   90.00
_cell.angle_gamma   90.00
#
_symmetry.space_group_name_H-M   'P 1'
#
loop_
_entity.id
_entity.type
_entity.pdbx_description
1 polymer ?
#
loop_
_entity_poly.entity_id
_entity_poly.type
_entity_poly.pdbx_seq_one_letter_code
_entity_poly.pdbx_strand_id
1 'polypeptide(L)'
;WQNEAQMLLHGHALNAAREARGEHPVNSVWIGDIGRSSAPPPDLTVDARLTEPLLSGDLAAWVEAWQQLDSGPLAQPLSSLTLGGERFARRFTLQPLSLLEKLKRRWKAPDAAAVLEAL
;
A
#
# COMPACT_ATOMS: atom_id res chain seq x y z
N TRP A 1 -5.65 -4.86 24.90
CA TRP A 1 -6.58 -3.82 24.41
C TRP A 1 -7.72 -4.35 23.55
N GLN A 2 -7.53 -4.99 22.39
CA GLN A 2 -8.68 -5.49 21.60
C GLN A 2 -9.55 -6.46 22.40
N ASN A 3 -8.97 -7.45 23.07
CA ASN A 3 -9.72 -8.36 23.96
C ASN A 3 -10.44 -7.62 25.11
N GLU A 4 -9.84 -6.57 25.68
CA GLU A 4 -10.45 -5.78 26.76
C GLU A 4 -11.63 -4.96 26.25
N ALA A 5 -11.50 -4.34 25.07
CA ALA A 5 -12.59 -3.64 24.39
C ALA A 5 -13.73 -4.60 24.05
N GLN A 6 -13.42 -5.81 23.59
CA GLN A 6 -14.43 -6.85 23.31
C GLN A 6 -15.16 -7.28 24.58
N MET A 7 -14.45 -7.47 25.70
CA MET A 7 -15.09 -7.78 26.99
C MET A 7 -16.03 -6.66 27.45
N LEU A 8 -15.66 -5.39 27.27
CA LEU A 8 -16.53 -4.25 27.57
C LEU A 8 -17.76 -4.20 26.66
N LEU A 9 -17.58 -4.41 25.36
CA LEU A 9 -18.66 -4.36 24.38
C LEU A 9 -19.67 -5.51 24.55
N HIS A 10 -19.20 -6.68 25.03
CA HIS A 10 -20.06 -7.84 25.24
C HIS A 10 -21.24 -7.53 26.18
N GLY A 11 -20.99 -6.83 27.28
CA GLY A 11 -22.03 -6.48 28.28
C GLY A 11 -22.78 -5.18 27.99
N HIS A 12 -22.60 -4.56 26.82
CA HIS A 12 -23.14 -3.23 26.56
C HIS A 12 -24.65 -3.24 26.31
N ALA A 13 -25.39 -2.28 26.90
CA ALA A 13 -26.85 -2.22 26.83
C ALA A 13 -27.40 -2.14 25.39
N LEU A 14 -26.63 -1.54 24.48
CA LEU A 14 -26.95 -1.52 23.04
C LEU A 14 -27.06 -2.94 22.47
N ASN A 15 -26.17 -3.86 22.85
CA ASN A 15 -26.18 -5.22 22.34
C ASN A 15 -27.37 -6.02 22.90
N ALA A 16 -27.69 -5.84 24.18
CA ALA A 16 -28.91 -6.42 24.76
C ALA A 16 -30.18 -5.95 24.03
N ALA A 17 -30.27 -4.67 23.66
CA ALA A 17 -31.40 -4.14 22.91
C ALA A 17 -31.46 -4.66 21.47
N ARG A 18 -30.31 -4.91 20.82
CA ARG A 18 -30.22 -5.51 19.47
C ARG A 18 -30.68 -6.96 19.50
N GLU A 19 -30.19 -7.73 20.47
CA GLU A 19 -30.56 -9.13 20.65
C GLU A 19 -32.06 -9.28 20.97
N ALA A 20 -32.63 -8.37 21.76
CA ALA A 20 -34.07 -8.33 22.02
C ALA A 20 -34.92 -8.09 20.75
N ARG A 21 -34.34 -7.50 19.70
CA ARG A 21 -34.96 -7.34 18.38
C ARG A 21 -34.58 -8.45 17.39
N GLY A 22 -33.83 -9.47 17.82
CA GLY A 22 -33.32 -10.54 16.95
C GLY A 22 -32.16 -10.12 16.04
N GLU A 23 -31.53 -8.98 16.31
CA GLU A 23 -30.37 -8.48 15.56
C GLU A 23 -29.05 -9.01 16.15
N HIS A 24 -28.02 -9.13 15.31
CA HIS A 24 -26.68 -9.53 15.75
C HIS A 24 -26.00 -8.44 16.61
N PRO A 25 -25.30 -8.81 17.70
CA PRO A 25 -24.57 -7.87 18.54
C PRO A 25 -23.32 -7.33 17.83
N VAL A 26 -22.94 -6.10 18.15
CA VAL A 26 -21.67 -5.48 17.75
C VAL A 26 -20.73 -5.52 18.96
N ASN A 27 -20.21 -6.71 19.24
CA ASN A 27 -19.40 -6.98 20.44
C ASN A 27 -17.91 -7.18 20.14
N SER A 28 -17.53 -7.09 18.88
CA SER A 28 -16.18 -7.39 18.40
C SER A 28 -15.64 -6.25 17.57
N VAL A 29 -14.36 -5.93 17.78
CA VAL A 29 -13.59 -5.01 16.95
C VAL A 29 -12.33 -5.72 16.48
N TRP A 30 -12.02 -5.59 15.20
CA TRP A 30 -10.74 -5.95 14.62
C TRP A 30 -10.06 -4.70 14.11
N ILE A 31 -8.87 -4.44 14.63
CA ILE A 31 -8.03 -3.32 14.21
C ILE A 31 -6.77 -3.93 13.58
N GLY A 32 -6.64 -3.74 12.27
CA GLY A 32 -5.45 -4.05 11.48
C GLY A 32 -4.79 -2.77 10.94
N ASP A 33 -3.65 -2.92 10.29
CA ASP A 33 -2.96 -1.86 9.51
C ASP A 33 -2.73 -0.54 10.27
N ILE A 34 -2.25 -0.67 11.51
CA ILE A 34 -1.92 0.48 12.37
C ILE A 34 -0.52 1.00 12.06
N GLY A 35 -0.46 2.14 11.36
CA GLY A 35 0.76 2.89 11.11
C GLY A 35 0.74 4.25 11.81
N ARG A 36 1.92 4.80 12.13
CA ARG A 36 2.04 6.23 12.45
C ARG A 36 1.86 7.02 11.16
N SER A 37 0.68 7.61 10.97
CA SER A 37 0.49 8.62 9.95
C SER A 37 0.89 9.98 10.52
N SER A 38 1.97 10.56 10.01
CA SER A 38 2.13 12.01 10.04
C SER A 38 1.23 12.60 8.96
N ALA A 39 0.82 13.87 9.13
CA ALA A 39 0.15 14.59 8.05
C ALA A 39 0.99 14.44 6.76
N PRO A 40 0.36 14.16 5.60
CA PRO A 40 1.10 14.08 4.36
C PRO A 40 1.76 15.44 4.09
N PRO A 41 2.96 15.44 3.49
CA PRO A 41 3.62 16.69 3.15
C PRO A 41 2.73 17.46 2.14
N PRO A 42 2.72 18.81 2.18
CA PRO A 42 1.78 19.62 1.42
C PRO A 42 1.95 19.51 -0.10
N ASP A 43 3.10 19.02 -0.56
CA ASP A 43 3.47 18.77 -1.96
C ASP A 43 3.27 17.31 -2.39
N LEU A 44 2.64 16.47 -1.54
CA LEU A 44 2.31 15.10 -1.91
C LEU A 44 1.30 15.09 -3.07
N THR A 45 1.75 14.58 -4.21
CA THR A 45 0.88 14.28 -5.35
C THR A 45 0.57 12.79 -5.35
N VAL A 46 -0.72 12.45 -5.31
CA VAL A 46 -1.20 11.07 -5.47
C VAL A 46 -1.77 10.93 -6.87
N ASP A 47 -1.15 10.08 -7.69
CA ASP A 47 -1.72 9.71 -8.99
C ASP A 47 -2.80 8.63 -8.79
N ALA A 48 -4.06 9.00 -9.04
CA ALA A 48 -5.21 8.14 -8.83
C ALA A 48 -5.74 7.46 -10.12
N ARG A 49 -5.01 7.57 -11.24
CA ARG A 49 -5.48 7.12 -12.57
C ARG A 49 -5.71 5.61 -12.65
N LEU A 50 -5.04 4.82 -11.82
CA LEU A 50 -5.23 3.37 -11.74
C LEU A 50 -6.46 2.95 -10.93
N THR A 51 -6.95 3.83 -10.05
CA THR A 51 -7.98 3.48 -9.07
C THR A 51 -9.33 3.24 -9.73
N GLU A 52 -9.78 4.14 -10.59
CA GLU A 52 -11.09 4.04 -11.23
C GLU A 52 -11.21 2.81 -12.15
N PRO A 53 -10.24 2.51 -13.05
CA PRO A 53 -10.34 1.35 -13.93
C PRO A 53 -10.30 0.03 -13.17
N LEU A 54 -9.55 -0.03 -12.07
CA LEU A 54 -9.50 -1.21 -11.21
C LEU A 54 -10.86 -1.46 -10.53
N LEU A 55 -11.49 -0.40 -10.03
CA LEU A 55 -12.78 -0.50 -9.33
C LEU A 55 -13.95 -0.79 -10.28
N SER A 56 -13.89 -0.31 -11.52
CA SER A 56 -14.89 -0.59 -12.56
C SER A 56 -14.69 -1.94 -13.25
N GLY A 57 -13.52 -2.58 -13.07
CA GLY A 57 -13.16 -3.83 -13.72
C GLY A 57 -12.75 -3.67 -15.19
N ASP A 58 -12.52 -2.43 -15.65
CA ASP A 58 -12.06 -2.15 -17.01
C ASP A 58 -10.55 -2.40 -17.12
N LEU A 59 -10.21 -3.64 -17.48
CA LEU A 59 -8.81 -4.04 -17.65
C LEU A 59 -8.10 -3.31 -18.80
N ALA A 60 -8.84 -2.89 -19.84
CA ALA A 60 -8.23 -2.19 -20.97
C ALA A 60 -7.83 -0.77 -20.55
N ALA A 61 -8.74 -0.04 -19.89
CA ALA A 61 -8.44 1.27 -19.32
C ALA A 61 -7.37 1.18 -18.22
N TRP A 62 -7.32 0.09 -17.46
CA TRP A 62 -6.29 -0.12 -16.44
C TRP A 62 -4.89 -0.28 -17.06
N VAL A 63 -4.76 -1.03 -18.16
CA VAL A 63 -3.50 -1.14 -18.91
C VAL A 63 -3.10 0.19 -19.53
N GLU A 64 -4.05 0.94 -20.08
CA GLU A 64 -3.78 2.28 -20.62
C GLU A 64 -3.28 3.25 -19.53
N ALA A 65 -3.91 3.24 -18.36
CA ALA A 65 -3.51 4.06 -17.23
C ALA A 65 -2.07 3.74 -16.77
N TRP A 66 -1.65 2.48 -16.80
CA TRP A 66 -0.25 2.09 -16.58
C TRP A 66 0.70 2.71 -17.59
N GLN A 67 0.38 2.65 -18.88
CA GLN A 67 1.21 3.23 -19.94
C GLN A 67 1.31 4.77 -19.81
N GLN A 68 0.22 5.42 -19.41
CA GLN A 68 0.20 6.86 -19.14
C GLN A 68 1.07 7.24 -17.94
N LEU A 69 1.13 6.38 -16.91
CA LEU A 69 1.99 6.58 -15.75
C LEU A 69 3.48 6.40 -16.11
N ASP A 70 3.79 5.35 -16.88
CA ASP A 70 5.14 5.06 -17.37
C ASP A 70 5.70 6.19 -18.25
N SER A 71 4.88 6.68 -19.19
CA SER A 71 5.28 7.75 -20.11
C SER A 71 5.28 9.16 -19.50
N GLY A 72 4.65 9.33 -18.33
CA GLY A 72 4.49 10.60 -17.65
C GLY A 72 5.37 10.72 -16.40
N PRO A 73 4.79 10.67 -15.18
CA PRO A 73 5.54 10.88 -13.94
C PRO A 73 6.75 9.96 -13.76
N LEU A 74 6.65 8.69 -14.17
CA LEU A 74 7.72 7.71 -13.97
C LEU A 74 8.86 7.82 -15.00
N ALA A 75 8.64 8.52 -16.13
CA ALA A 75 9.69 8.80 -17.10
C ALA A 75 10.69 9.86 -16.60
N GLN A 76 10.30 10.65 -15.58
CA GLN A 76 11.16 11.68 -15.03
C GLN A 76 12.29 11.06 -14.17
N PRO A 77 13.49 11.65 -14.15
CA PRO A 77 14.58 11.14 -13.34
C PRO A 77 14.24 11.21 -11.85
N LEU A 78 14.27 10.05 -11.19
CA LEU A 78 14.00 9.91 -9.76
C LEU A 78 15.32 9.83 -8.97
N SER A 79 15.44 10.63 -7.91
CA SER A 79 16.58 10.54 -6.98
C SER A 79 16.41 9.41 -5.95
N SER A 80 15.15 9.07 -5.63
CA SER A 80 14.80 7.93 -4.79
C SER A 80 13.46 7.33 -5.22
N LEU A 81 13.32 6.03 -5.03
CA LEU A 81 12.10 5.26 -5.31
C LEU A 81 11.73 4.47 -4.06
N THR A 82 10.48 4.54 -3.63
CA THR A 82 9.97 3.67 -2.56
C THR A 82 8.95 2.72 -3.16
N LEU A 83 9.17 1.42 -2.99
CA LEU A 83 8.20 0.39 -3.37
C LEU A 83 7.54 -0.12 -2.10
N GLY A 84 6.21 -0.13 -2.07
CA GLY A 84 5.41 -0.70 -0.98
C GLY A 84 4.73 -1.98 -1.44
N GLY A 85 4.86 -3.04 -0.65
CA GLY A 85 4.06 -4.26 -0.77
C GLY A 85 3.11 -4.41 0.42
N GLU A 86 2.59 -5.62 0.60
CA GLU A 86 1.66 -5.91 1.69
C GLU A 86 2.34 -5.86 3.07
N ARG A 87 3.63 -6.17 3.15
CA ARG A 87 4.33 -6.39 4.44
C ARG A 87 5.34 -5.30 4.74
N PHE A 88 6.00 -4.78 3.71
CA PHE A 88 7.11 -3.86 3.83
C PHE A 88 7.08 -2.78 2.76
N ALA A 89 7.62 -1.62 3.11
CA ALA A 89 8.04 -0.61 2.15
C ALA A 89 9.57 -0.56 2.13
N ARG A 90 10.16 -0.59 0.94
CA ARG A 90 11.61 -0.44 0.76
C ARG A 90 11.92 0.80 -0.05
N ARG A 91 12.84 1.62 0.47
CA ARG A 91 13.35 2.81 -0.20
C ARG A 91 14.68 2.51 -0.87
N PHE A 92 14.76 2.89 -2.13
CA PHE A 92 15.94 2.85 -2.98
C PHE A 92 16.40 4.27 -3.25
N THR A 93 17.71 4.49 -3.19
CA THR A 93 18.33 5.77 -3.57
C THR A 93 19.36 5.51 -4.65
N LEU A 94 19.52 6.45 -5.57
CA LEU A 94 20.58 6.36 -6.55
C LEU A 94 21.93 6.57 -5.86
N GLN A 95 22.80 5.56 -5.94
CA GLN A 95 24.21 5.69 -5.53
C GLN A 95 25.13 5.78 -6.75
N PRO A 96 26.16 6.66 -6.71
CA PRO A 96 27.12 6.74 -7.78
C PRO A 96 27.91 5.43 -7.88
N LEU A 97 27.82 4.77 -9.04
CA LEU A 97 28.52 3.50 -9.27
C LEU A 97 30.01 3.75 -9.59
N SER A 98 30.88 2.99 -8.93
CA SER A 98 32.28 2.86 -9.33
C SER A 98 32.42 2.15 -10.68
N LEU A 99 33.58 2.28 -11.33
CA LEU A 99 33.84 1.66 -12.64
C LEU A 99 33.67 0.13 -12.63
N LEU A 100 34.11 -0.53 -11.55
CA LEU A 100 33.97 -1.97 -11.36
C LEU A 100 32.49 -2.38 -11.26
N GLU A 101 31.67 -1.60 -10.55
CA GLU A 101 30.24 -1.88 -10.40
C GLU A 101 29.48 -1.66 -11.70
N LYS A 102 29.86 -0.66 -12.51
CA LYS A 102 29.31 -0.46 -13.85
C LYS A 102 29.58 -1.66 -14.75
N LEU A 103 30.79 -2.23 -14.69
CA LEU A 103 31.14 -3.43 -15.46
C LEU A 103 30.35 -4.66 -14.97
N LYS A 104 30.23 -4.84 -13.65
CA LYS A 104 29.46 -5.95 -13.06
C LYS A 104 27.98 -5.88 -13.42
N ARG A 105 27.37 -4.68 -13.41
CA ARG A 105 25.96 -4.48 -13.79
C ARG A 105 25.65 -4.86 -15.23
N ARG A 106 26.63 -4.72 -16.14
CA ARG A 106 26.45 -5.16 -17.53
C ARG A 106 26.27 -6.67 -17.66
N TRP A 107 26.76 -7.45 -16.70
CA TRP A 107 26.72 -8.91 -16.74
C TRP A 107 25.68 -9.51 -15.79
N LYS A 108 25.12 -8.71 -14.86
CA LYS A 108 24.08 -9.15 -13.95
C LYS A 108 23.06 -8.03 -13.76
N ALA A 109 21.90 -8.19 -14.40
CA ALA A 109 20.74 -7.36 -14.13
C ALA A 109 20.23 -7.61 -12.70
N PRO A 110 19.70 -6.58 -12.02
CA PRO A 110 18.98 -6.77 -10.77
C PRO A 110 17.73 -7.63 -11.01
N ASP A 111 17.48 -8.57 -10.10
CA ASP A 111 16.28 -9.41 -10.14
C ASP A 111 15.10 -8.64 -9.56
N ALA A 112 14.29 -8.03 -10.43
CA ALA A 112 13.14 -7.25 -10.03
C ALA A 112 12.05 -8.12 -9.36
N ALA A 113 11.87 -9.37 -9.81
CA ALA A 113 10.88 -10.28 -9.24
C ALA A 113 11.23 -10.61 -7.79
N ALA A 114 12.49 -10.96 -7.51
CA ALA A 114 12.95 -11.21 -6.15
C ALA A 114 12.83 -9.98 -5.23
N VAL A 115 12.93 -8.76 -5.78
CA VAL A 115 12.69 -7.54 -5.01
C VAL A 115 11.21 -7.41 -4.66
N LEU A 116 10.31 -7.62 -5.63
CA LEU A 116 8.86 -7.50 -5.42
C LEU A 116 8.32 -8.56 -4.46
N GLU A 117 8.79 -9.81 -4.55
CA GLU A 117 8.43 -10.91 -3.62
C GLU A 117 8.87 -10.65 -2.18
N ALA A 118 9.82 -9.74 -1.97
CA ALA A 118 10.37 -9.43 -0.66
C ALA A 118 9.77 -8.17 -0.01
N LEU A 119 8.82 -7.52 -0.68
CA LEU A 119 7.98 -6.43 -0.15
C LEU A 119 6.75 -6.98 0.56
#